data_AF-A0A7J0GIY2-F1
#
_entry.id   AF-A0A7J0GIY2-F1
#
_cell.length_a   1.000
_cell.length_b   1.000
_cell.length_c   1.000
_cell.angle_alpha   90.00
_cell.angle_beta   90.00
_cell.angle_gamma   90.00
#
_symmetry.space_group_name_H-M   'P 1'
#
loop_
_entity.id
_entity.type
_entity.pdbx_description
1 polymer ?
#
loop_
_entity_poly.entity_id
_entity_poly.type
_entity_poly.pdbx_seq_one_letter_code
_entity_poly.pdbx_strand_id
1 'polypeptide(L)'
;MAIARGKLVYMAYRGLSYGLSPLMYLHLQWHKLRGLEHPLRWPDRLGRPSLPRPPGPLLWFHAVSLGEGMAAIPIIKCCFERRPDINILMTTTTLSAL
;
A
#
# COMPACT_ATOMS: atom_id res chain seq x y z
N MET A 1 -18.10 35.36 14.65
CA MET A 1 -17.85 34.42 15.76
C MET A 1 -17.80 32.94 15.33
N ALA A 2 -18.68 32.46 14.43
CA ALA A 2 -18.74 31.05 13.99
C ALA A 2 -17.48 30.53 13.26
N ILE A 3 -16.82 31.35 12.44
CA ILE A 3 -15.61 30.99 11.66
C ILE A 3 -14.42 30.65 12.58
N ALA A 4 -14.30 31.33 13.73
CA ALA A 4 -13.23 31.08 14.70
C ALA A 4 -13.40 29.74 15.43
N ARG A 5 -14.64 29.36 15.75
CA ARG A 5 -14.96 28.03 16.32
C ARG A 5 -14.65 26.90 15.32
N GLY A 6 -14.97 27.09 14.04
CA GLY A 6 -14.65 26.12 12.99
C GLY A 6 -13.14 25.88 12.82
N LYS A 7 -12.33 26.94 12.84
CA LYS A 7 -10.86 26.82 12.84
C LYS A 7 -10.33 26.09 14.07
N LEU A 8 -10.88 26.36 15.25
CA LEU A 8 -10.44 25.71 16.49
C LEU A 8 -10.70 24.20 16.46
N VAL A 9 -11.89 23.79 16.01
CA VAL A 9 -12.26 22.37 15.85
C VAL A 9 -11.35 21.69 14.82
N TYR A 10 -11.06 22.36 13.70
CA TYR A 10 -10.14 21.83 12.69
C TYR A 10 -8.70 21.68 13.19
N MET A 11 -8.21 22.64 13.98
CA MET A 11 -6.87 22.58 14.59
C MET A 11 -6.78 21.46 15.64
N ALA A 12 -7.82 21.32 16.48
CA ALA A 12 -7.91 20.23 17.45
C ALA A 12 -7.98 18.86 16.75
N TYR A 13 -8.78 18.74 15.68
CA TYR A 13 -8.86 17.54 14.86
C TYR A 13 -7.49 17.19 14.25
N ARG A 14 -6.80 18.15 13.62
CA ARG A 14 -5.45 17.92 13.09
C ARG A 14 -4.46 17.53 14.19
N GLY A 15 -4.48 18.23 15.33
CA GLY A 15 -3.61 17.93 16.46
C GLY A 15 -3.81 16.51 16.97
N LEU A 16 -5.07 16.07 17.13
CA LEU A 16 -5.39 14.69 17.49
C LEU A 16 -4.94 13.70 16.43
N SER A 17 -5.22 13.96 15.15
CA SER A 17 -4.81 13.06 14.06
C SER A 17 -3.29 12.90 13.97
N TYR A 18 -2.52 13.97 14.13
CA TYR A 18 -1.07 13.91 14.18
C TYR A 18 -0.56 13.24 15.46
N GLY A 19 -1.19 13.50 16.62
CA GLY A 19 -0.85 12.87 17.89
C GLY A 19 -1.16 11.38 17.95
N LEU A 20 -2.16 10.90 17.19
CA LEU A 20 -2.46 9.48 17.02
C LEU A 20 -1.55 8.79 15.99
N SER A 21 -0.84 9.54 15.15
CA SER A 21 0.06 8.96 14.14
C SER A 21 1.18 8.06 14.71
N PRO A 22 1.86 8.36 15.84
CA PRO A 22 2.83 7.44 16.42
C PRO A 22 2.18 6.17 17.00
N LEU A 23 0.91 6.26 17.45
CA LEU A 23 0.17 5.08 17.93
C LEU A 23 -0.12 4.09 16.81
N MET A 24 -0.39 4.58 15.58
CA MET A 24 -0.48 3.73 14.39
C MET A 24 0.84 3.01 14.10
N TYR A 25 1.98 3.68 14.26
CA TYR A 25 3.28 3.05 14.07
C TYR A 25 3.57 1.97 15.12
N LEU A 26 3.25 2.24 16.39
CA LEU A 26 3.35 1.25 17.47
C LEU A 26 2.40 0.06 17.26
N HIS A 27 1.18 0.30 16.79
CA HIS A 27 0.21 -0.75 16.48
C HIS A 27 0.69 -1.65 15.34
N LEU A 28 1.30 -1.07 14.31
CA LEU A 28 1.95 -1.78 13.22
C LEU A 28 3.16 -2.61 13.72
N GLN A 29 3.99 -2.06 14.63
CA GLN A 29 5.07 -2.82 15.27
C GLN A 29 4.55 -3.96 16.16
N TRP A 30 3.40 -3.78 16.82
CA TRP A 30 2.75 -4.82 17.60
C TRP A 30 2.23 -5.96 16.71
N HIS A 31 1.67 -5.63 15.54
CA HIS A 31 1.27 -6.61 14.53
C HIS A 31 2.46 -7.40 13.99
N LYS A 32 3.60 -6.73 13.74
CA LYS A 32 4.87 -7.37 13.39
C LYS A 32 5.32 -8.37 14.46
N LEU A 33 5.23 -8.03 15.75
CA LEU A 33 5.61 -8.91 16.85
C LEU A 33 4.69 -10.12 17.00
N ARG A 34 3.43 -10.03 16.53
CA ARG A 34 2.47 -11.14 16.54
C ARG A 34 2.66 -12.13 15.37
N GLY A 35 3.64 -11.92 14.49
CA GLY A 35 3.92 -12.86 13.39
C GLY A 35 2.82 -12.94 12.33
N LEU A 36 1.89 -11.98 12.33
CA LEU A 36 0.78 -11.90 11.37
C LEU A 36 1.22 -11.36 10.00
N GLU A 37 2.50 -11.01 9.84
CA GLU A 37 3.02 -10.29 8.69
C GLU A 37 4.27 -10.95 8.14
N HIS A 38 4.37 -11.02 6.80
CA HIS A 38 5.49 -11.67 6.14
C HIS A 38 6.79 -10.89 6.44
N PRO A 39 7.79 -11.49 7.12
CA PRO A 39 8.96 -10.77 7.63
C PRO A 39 9.79 -10.10 6.51
N LEU A 40 9.68 -10.59 5.28
CA LEU A 40 10.42 -10.09 4.11
C LEU A 40 9.71 -8.98 3.31
N ARG A 41 8.37 -8.89 3.33
CA ARG A 41 7.59 -7.90 2.56
C ARG A 41 7.04 -6.75 3.41
N TRP A 42 7.29 -6.76 4.71
CA TRP A 42 6.90 -5.69 5.64
C TRP A 42 7.38 -4.28 5.23
N PRO A 43 8.61 -4.08 4.73
CA PRO A 43 9.07 -2.76 4.32
C PRO A 43 8.27 -2.16 3.16
N ASP A 44 7.70 -3.00 2.28
CA ASP A 44 6.91 -2.54 1.13
C ASP A 44 5.65 -1.77 1.59
N ARG A 45 5.06 -2.13 2.75
CA ARG A 45 3.94 -1.39 3.36
C ARG A 45 4.30 0.01 3.85
N LEU A 46 5.59 0.24 4.15
CA LEU A 46 6.11 1.53 4.57
C LEU A 46 6.58 2.39 3.37
N GLY A 47 6.23 1.99 2.14
CA GLY A 47 6.68 2.67 0.93
C GLY A 47 8.18 2.50 0.65
N ARG A 48 8.82 1.49 1.26
CA ARG A 48 10.21 1.10 0.99
C ARG A 48 10.19 -0.12 0.10
N PRO A 49 10.14 0.05 -1.23
CA PRO A 49 10.13 -1.09 -2.14
C PRO A 49 11.41 -1.90 -1.95
N SER A 50 11.24 -3.21 -1.83
CA SER A 50 12.34 -4.19 -1.75
C SER A 50 13.18 -4.29 -3.04
N LEU A 51 12.66 -3.78 -4.16
CA LEU A 51 13.32 -3.79 -5.46
C LEU A 51 13.42 -2.37 -6.06
N PRO A 52 14.55 -2.04 -6.72
CA PRO A 52 14.67 -0.79 -7.46
C PRO A 52 13.67 -0.77 -8.62
N ARG A 53 13.13 0.41 -8.92
CA ARG A 53 12.23 0.59 -10.06
C ARG A 53 12.97 0.26 -11.36
N PRO A 54 12.48 -0.68 -12.19
CA PRO A 54 13.10 -0.96 -13.47
C PRO A 54 12.98 0.24 -14.41
N PRO A 55 13.97 0.47 -15.29
CA PRO A 55 13.93 1.54 -16.26
C PRO A 55 12.80 1.29 -17.27
N GLY A 56 12.16 2.38 -17.73
CA GLY A 56 11.10 2.32 -18.75
C GLY A 56 9.67 2.39 -18.21
N PRO A 57 8.67 2.14 -19.09
CA PRO A 57 7.26 2.19 -18.74
C PRO A 57 6.90 1.07 -17.75
N LEU A 58 6.11 1.42 -16.73
CA LEU A 58 5.69 0.53 -15.65
C LEU A 58 4.17 0.54 -15.53
N LEU A 59 3.54 -0.62 -15.64
CA LEU A 59 2.12 -0.82 -15.43
C LEU A 59 1.91 -1.45 -14.06
N TRP A 60 1.20 -0.75 -13.18
CA TRP A 60 0.97 -1.19 -11.80
C TRP A 60 -0.46 -1.72 -11.62
N PHE A 61 -0.56 -2.99 -11.22
CA PHE A 61 -1.79 -3.64 -10.82
C PHE A 61 -1.84 -3.76 -9.30
N HIS A 62 -2.91 -3.25 -8.69
CA HIS A 62 -3.18 -3.40 -7.27
C HIS A 62 -4.41 -4.28 -7.07
N ALA A 63 -4.26 -5.41 -6.38
CA ALA A 63 -5.34 -6.32 -6.05
C ALA A 63 -5.54 -6.33 -4.52
N VAL A 64 -6.78 -6.09 -4.09
CA VAL A 64 -7.12 -6.09 -2.66
C VAL A 64 -7.39 -7.52 -2.16
N SER A 65 -7.70 -8.43 -3.07
CA SER A 65 -8.02 -9.84 -2.80
C SER A 65 -7.28 -10.81 -3.73
N LEU A 66 -7.15 -12.06 -3.29
CA LEU A 66 -6.65 -13.16 -4.12
C LEU A 66 -7.48 -13.34 -5.39
N GLY A 67 -8.81 -13.20 -5.31
CA GLY A 67 -9.71 -13.32 -6.46
C GLY A 67 -9.48 -12.23 -7.51
N GLU A 68 -9.30 -10.99 -7.06
CA GLU A 68 -8.97 -9.86 -7.94
C GLU A 68 -7.60 -10.04 -8.59
N GLY A 69 -6.63 -10.57 -7.84
CA GLY A 69 -5.31 -10.88 -8.37
C GLY A 69 -5.36 -11.94 -9.47
N MET A 70 -6.10 -13.03 -9.25
CA MET A 70 -6.29 -14.08 -10.24
C MET A 70 -7.01 -13.58 -11.49
N ALA A 71 -8.00 -12.69 -11.34
CA ALA A 71 -8.69 -12.05 -12.46
C ALA A 71 -7.76 -11.11 -13.26
N ALA A 72 -6.75 -10.52 -12.64
CA ALA A 72 -5.79 -9.64 -13.29
C ALA A 72 -4.74 -10.40 -14.14
N ILE A 73 -4.42 -11.66 -13.82
CA ILE A 73 -3.43 -12.47 -14.56
C ILE A 73 -3.67 -12.52 -16.07
N PRO A 74 -4.87 -12.85 -16.60
CA PRO A 74 -5.09 -12.88 -18.04
C PRO A 74 -4.93 -11.50 -18.70
N ILE A 75 -5.27 -10.42 -17.99
CA ILE A 75 -5.08 -9.05 -18.47
C ILE A 75 -3.57 -8.74 -18.55
N ILE A 76 -2.81 -9.08 -17.50
CA ILE A 76 -1.36 -8.93 -17.45
C ILE A 76 -0.70 -9.68 -18.62
N LYS A 77 -1.12 -10.92 -18.89
CA LYS A 77 -0.61 -11.70 -20.03
C LYS A 77 -0.88 -11.01 -21.36
N CYS A 78 -2.11 -10.54 -21.59
CA CYS A 78 -2.45 -9.83 -22.82
C CYS A 78 -1.67 -8.52 -22.98
N CYS A 79 -1.45 -7.78 -21.88
CA CYS A 79 -0.62 -6.59 -21.88
C CYS A 79 0.84 -6.90 -22.26
N PHE A 80 1.41 -7.97 -21.69
CA PHE A 80 2.76 -8.40 -21.98
C PHE A 80 2.93 -8.87 -23.43
N GLU A 81 1.96 -9.61 -23.98
CA GLU A 81 1.95 -10.05 -25.38
C GLU A 81 1.92 -8.86 -26.36
N ARG A 82 1.17 -7.80 -26.05
CA ARG A 82 1.07 -6.61 -26.90
C ARG A 82 2.25 -5.66 -26.76
N ARG A 83 2.87 -5.62 -25.59
CA ARG A 83 3.93 -4.67 -25.22
C ARG A 83 4.96 -5.39 -24.34
N PRO A 84 5.91 -6.14 -24.92
CA PRO A 84 6.98 -6.77 -24.15
C PRO A 84 7.98 -5.75 -23.57
N ASP A 85 7.88 -4.48 -23.98
CA ASP A 85 8.70 -3.35 -23.51
C ASP A 85 8.23 -2.77 -22.16
N ILE A 86 7.06 -3.16 -21.65
CA ILE A 86 6.53 -2.64 -20.38
C ILE A 86 6.89 -3.55 -19.21
N ASN A 87 7.32 -2.93 -18.11
CA ASN A 87 7.46 -3.62 -16.84
C ASN A 87 6.09 -3.71 -16.17
N ILE A 88 5.78 -4.83 -15.53
CA ILE A 88 4.50 -5.01 -14.83
C ILE A 88 4.78 -5.24 -13.35
N LEU A 89 4.24 -4.37 -12.49
CA LEU A 89 4.26 -4.52 -11.04
C LEU A 89 2.88 -4.96 -10.57
N MET A 90 2.81 -6.06 -9.83
CA MET A 90 1.57 -6.51 -9.19
C MET A 90 1.75 -6.49 -7.67
N THR A 91 0.90 -5.72 -6.99
CA THR A 91 0.85 -5.67 -5.52
C THR A 91 -0.47 -6.24 -5.03
N THR A 92 -0.41 -7.02 -3.95
CA THR A 92 -1.56 -7.66 -3.31
C THR A 92 -1.55 -7.37 -1.81
N THR A 93 -2.71 -7.09 -1.23
CA THR A 93 -2.84 -6.92 0.23
C THR A 93 -2.98 -8.24 0.97
N THR A 94 -3.32 -9.32 0.27
CA THR A 94 -3.50 -10.66 0.86
C THR A 94 -2.18 -11.38 1.01
N LEU A 95 -1.84 -11.83 2.22
CA LEU A 95 -0.61 -12.60 2.51
C LEU A 95 -0.56 -13.94 1.77
N SER A 96 -1.72 -14.51 1.43
CA SER A 96 -1.84 -15.80 0.72
C SER A 96 -1.55 -15.70 -0.78
N ALA A 97 -1.26 -14.52 -1.31
CA ALA A 97 -1.00 -14.34 -2.73
C ALA A 97 0.51 -14.49 -3.02
N LEU A 98 0.84 -15.71 -3.48
CA LEU A 98 2.05 -16.17 -4.20
C LEU A 98 3.43 -15.86 -3.57
#